data_AF-M6G8H6-F1
#
_entry.id   AF-M6G8H6-F1
#
_cell.length_a   1.000
_cell.length_b   1.000
_cell.length_c   1.000
_cell.angle_alpha   90.00
_cell.angle_beta   90.00
_cell.angle_gamma   90.00
#
_symmetry.space_group_name_H-M   'P 1'
#
loop_
_entity.id
_entity.type
_entity.pdbx_description
1 polymer ?
#
loop_
_entity_poly.entity_id
_entity_poly.type
_entity_poly.pdbx_seq_one_letter_code
_entity_poly.pdbx_strand_id
1 'polypeptide(L)'
;MTLQEKSNSVFPPHHLNFMSVHGFEIAFKNAEFSEVEILTPGELDVDIVLNSGYENEFIRVLKERGTDAISEFQSFLKKYQLSSHIWVFAKK
;
A
#
# COMPACT_ATOMS: atom_id res chain seq x y z
N MET A 1 4.89 -1.90 -5.53
CA MET A 1 3.58 -2.55 -5.31
C MET A 1 3.79 -3.97 -4.87
N THR A 2 3.13 -4.38 -3.79
CA THR A 2 3.35 -5.69 -3.15
C THR A 2 2.51 -6.81 -3.78
N LEU A 3 1.28 -6.52 -4.26
CA LEU A 3 0.36 -7.54 -4.79
C LEU A 3 0.48 -7.81 -6.30
N GLN A 4 0.98 -6.86 -7.09
CA GLN A 4 1.19 -6.99 -8.55
C GLN A 4 0.01 -7.67 -9.27
N GLU A 5 0.23 -8.78 -10.00
CA GLU A 5 -0.82 -9.51 -10.73
C GLU A 5 -1.94 -10.11 -9.87
N LYS A 6 -1.75 -10.19 -8.54
CA LYS A 6 -2.77 -10.73 -7.61
C LYS A 6 -3.75 -9.66 -7.11
N SER A 7 -3.59 -8.41 -7.53
CA SER A 7 -4.51 -7.34 -7.15
C SER A 7 -5.76 -7.34 -8.03
N ASN A 8 -6.93 -7.48 -7.40
CA ASN A 8 -8.23 -7.39 -8.09
C ASN A 8 -8.48 -6.01 -8.72
N SER A 9 -7.70 -4.98 -8.35
CA SER A 9 -7.82 -3.61 -8.85
C SER A 9 -6.79 -3.27 -9.93
N VAL A 10 -5.96 -4.22 -10.37
CA VAL A 10 -4.95 -4.03 -11.42
C VAL A 10 -5.42 -4.73 -12.69
N PHE A 11 -5.97 -3.95 -13.62
CA PHE A 11 -6.43 -4.42 -14.94
C PHE A 11 -5.64 -3.72 -16.08
N PRO A 12 -4.59 -4.34 -16.62
CA PRO A 12 -3.99 -3.88 -17.87
C PRO A 12 -5.05 -3.93 -19.01
N PRO A 13 -5.09 -2.95 -19.93
CA PRO A 13 -4.14 -1.84 -20.13
C PRO A 13 -4.46 -0.58 -19.31
N HIS A 14 -5.53 -0.58 -18.52
CA HIS A 14 -6.02 0.63 -17.85
C HIS A 14 -5.22 1.03 -16.60
N HIS A 15 -4.45 0.11 -16.02
CA HIS A 15 -3.69 0.31 -14.79
C HIS A 15 -2.17 0.07 -14.95
N LEU A 16 -1.59 0.57 -16.05
CA LEU A 16 -0.20 0.31 -16.46
C LEU A 16 0.87 0.95 -15.55
N ASN A 17 0.58 2.09 -14.92
CA ASN A 17 1.58 2.88 -14.18
C ASN A 17 1.16 3.10 -12.73
N PHE A 18 1.49 2.16 -11.85
CA PHE A 18 1.49 2.43 -10.41
C PHE A 18 2.88 2.83 -9.97
N MET A 19 3.03 4.11 -9.68
CA MET A 19 4.27 4.64 -9.14
C MET A 19 4.47 4.17 -7.69
N SER A 20 5.73 3.92 -7.32
CA SER A 20 6.11 3.84 -5.91
C SER A 20 5.99 5.23 -5.26
N VAL A 21 6.02 5.28 -3.93
CA VAL A 21 6.18 6.54 -3.18
C VAL A 21 7.30 7.39 -3.80
N HIS A 22 8.48 6.80 -3.97
CA HIS A 22 9.62 7.48 -4.58
C HIS A 22 9.38 7.95 -6.02
N GLY A 23 8.63 7.16 -6.82
CA GLY A 23 8.22 7.56 -8.16
C GLY A 23 7.34 8.81 -8.15
N PHE A 24 6.40 8.90 -7.21
CA PHE A 24 5.60 10.10 -7.00
C PHE A 24 6.45 11.29 -6.54
N GLU A 25 7.42 11.11 -5.63
CA GLU A 25 8.32 12.19 -5.20
C GLU A 25 9.06 12.80 -6.38
N ILE A 26 9.63 11.96 -7.25
CA ILE A 26 10.36 12.40 -8.44
C ILE A 26 9.41 13.10 -9.41
N ALA A 27 8.25 12.50 -9.69
CA ALA A 27 7.29 13.05 -10.64
C ALA A 27 6.81 14.45 -10.25
N PHE A 28 6.48 14.66 -8.97
CA PHE A 28 6.00 15.96 -8.48
C PHE A 28 7.12 17.01 -8.43
N LYS A 29 8.33 16.64 -8.01
CA LYS A 29 9.49 17.55 -8.06
C LYS A 29 9.82 17.98 -9.49
N ASN A 30 9.80 17.05 -10.44
CA ASN A 30 10.05 17.34 -11.85
C ASN A 30 8.95 18.21 -12.48
N ALA A 31 7.73 18.17 -11.93
CA ALA A 31 6.62 19.03 -12.32
C ALA A 31 6.60 20.37 -11.56
N GLU A 32 7.70 20.74 -10.91
CA GLU A 32 7.91 22.02 -10.19
C GLU A 32 6.98 22.25 -8.99
N PHE A 33 6.39 21.18 -8.43
CA PHE A 33 5.66 21.28 -7.17
C PHE A 33 6.61 21.39 -5.97
N SER A 34 6.20 22.16 -4.98
CA SER A 34 6.86 22.33 -3.68
C SER A 34 6.04 21.68 -2.56
N GLU A 35 6.64 21.53 -1.38
CA GLU A 35 5.97 20.99 -0.18
C GLU A 35 5.28 19.62 -0.45
N VAL A 36 5.97 18.74 -1.20
CA VAL A 36 5.43 17.41 -1.58
C VAL A 36 5.44 16.48 -0.37
N GLU A 37 4.27 16.13 0.12
CA GLU A 37 4.02 15.15 1.16
C GLU A 37 3.29 13.94 0.57
N ILE A 38 3.79 12.74 0.86
CA ILE A 38 3.20 11.49 0.39
C ILE A 38 2.87 10.63 1.60
N LEU A 39 1.64 10.14 1.64
CA LEU A 39 1.13 9.27 2.70
C LEU A 39 0.55 8.00 2.07
N THR A 40 0.55 6.91 2.82
CA THR A 40 -0.23 5.71 2.46
C THR A 40 -1.16 5.31 3.59
N PRO A 41 -2.32 5.98 3.76
CA PRO A 41 -3.20 5.77 4.90
C PRO A 41 -4.05 4.49 4.77
N GLY A 42 -3.62 3.50 3.98
CA GLY A 42 -4.37 2.26 3.76
C GLY A 42 -4.73 1.57 5.07
N GLU A 43 -5.99 1.15 5.16
CA GLU A 43 -6.58 0.54 6.36
C GLU A 43 -6.91 -0.95 6.17
N LEU A 44 -6.97 -1.41 4.93
CA LEU A 44 -7.55 -2.69 4.55
C LEU A 44 -6.52 -3.70 4.02
N ASP A 45 -5.23 -3.36 3.98
CA ASP A 45 -4.20 -4.18 3.35
C ASP A 45 -4.13 -5.58 3.97
N VAL A 46 -4.09 -5.67 5.30
CA VAL A 46 -4.03 -6.95 6.01
C VAL A 46 -5.35 -7.71 5.84
N ASP A 47 -6.49 -7.04 5.99
CA ASP A 47 -7.81 -7.67 5.83
C ASP A 47 -8.00 -8.28 4.43
N ILE A 48 -7.58 -7.55 3.37
CA ILE A 48 -7.59 -8.04 1.98
C ILE A 48 -6.78 -9.33 1.86
N VAL A 49 -5.57 -9.38 2.44
CA VAL A 49 -4.73 -10.58 2.40
C VAL A 49 -5.40 -11.74 3.15
N LEU A 50 -5.92 -11.49 4.35
CA LEU A 50 -6.59 -12.51 5.18
C LEU A 50 -7.82 -13.11 4.47
N ASN A 51 -8.55 -12.29 3.70
CA ASN A 51 -9.76 -12.67 2.97
C ASN A 51 -9.51 -13.10 1.51
N SER A 52 -8.26 -13.05 1.01
CA SER A 52 -7.93 -13.37 -0.39
C SER A 52 -7.94 -14.86 -0.73
N GLY A 53 -8.02 -15.74 0.28
CA GLY A 53 -7.80 -17.18 0.11
C GLY A 53 -6.34 -17.60 -0.09
N TYR A 54 -5.41 -16.64 -0.17
CA TYR A 54 -3.98 -16.92 -0.13
C TYR A 54 -3.53 -17.23 1.31
N GLU A 55 -2.93 -18.40 1.50
CA GLU A 55 -2.47 -18.87 2.82
C GLU A 55 -0.99 -19.27 2.75
N ASN A 56 -0.21 -18.85 3.74
CA ASN A 56 1.15 -19.30 3.98
C ASN A 56 1.42 -19.34 5.48
N GLU A 57 2.59 -19.83 5.90
CA GLU A 57 2.92 -19.97 7.31
C GLU A 57 2.84 -18.65 8.09
N PHE A 58 3.28 -17.54 7.48
CA PHE A 58 3.22 -16.23 8.11
C PHE A 58 1.77 -15.77 8.34
N ILE A 59 0.91 -15.93 7.34
CA ILE A 59 -0.51 -15.59 7.43
C ILE A 59 -1.20 -16.44 8.50
N ARG A 60 -0.91 -17.74 8.54
CA ARG A 60 -1.45 -18.64 9.56
C ARG A 60 -1.07 -18.18 10.97
N VAL A 61 0.22 -17.94 11.21
CA VAL A 61 0.71 -17.47 12.51
C VAL A 61 0.09 -16.11 12.86
N LEU A 62 0.00 -15.19 11.90
CA LEU A 62 -0.63 -13.87 12.14
C LEU A 62 -2.10 -14.01 12.56
N LYS A 63 -2.87 -14.90 11.91
CA LYS A 63 -4.26 -15.22 12.28
C LYS A 63 -4.34 -15.80 13.69
N GLU A 64 -3.47 -16.74 14.04
CA GLU A 64 -3.43 -17.38 15.36
C GLU A 64 -3.09 -16.40 16.49
N ARG A 65 -2.30 -15.36 16.21
CA ARG A 65 -1.98 -14.29 17.18
C ARG A 65 -3.16 -13.35 17.45
N GLY A 66 -4.18 -13.36 16.60
CA GLY A 66 -5.42 -12.62 16.81
C GLY A 66 -5.37 -11.14 16.42
N THR A 67 -6.42 -10.42 16.82
CA THR A 67 -6.74 -9.06 16.36
C THR A 67 -5.67 -8.03 16.65
N ASP A 68 -4.98 -8.15 17.79
CA ASP A 68 -3.97 -7.17 18.21
C ASP A 68 -2.76 -7.21 17.27
N ALA A 69 -2.27 -8.41 16.95
CA ALA A 69 -1.16 -8.58 16.02
C ALA A 69 -1.52 -8.13 14.59
N ILE A 70 -2.76 -8.40 14.17
CA ILE A 70 -3.29 -7.94 12.87
C ILE A 70 -3.31 -6.41 12.81
N SER A 71 -3.82 -5.76 13.86
CA SER A 71 -3.90 -4.29 13.95
C SER A 71 -2.53 -3.63 13.98
N GLU A 72 -1.59 -4.19 14.75
CA GLU A 72 -0.20 -3.73 14.81
C GLU A 72 0.51 -3.93 13.46
N PHE A 73 0.23 -5.02 12.75
CA PHE A 73 0.78 -5.24 11.42
C PHE A 73 0.22 -4.24 10.39
N GLN A 74 -1.08 -3.93 10.42
CA GLN A 74 -1.64 -2.86 9.59
C GLN A 74 -1.01 -1.50 9.91
N SER A 75 -0.81 -1.21 11.20
CA SER A 75 -0.13 0.00 11.65
C SER A 75 1.32 0.08 11.17
N PHE A 76 2.04 -1.05 11.17
CA PHE A 76 3.37 -1.18 10.59
C PHE A 76 3.36 -0.84 9.09
N LEU A 77 2.42 -1.38 8.31
CA LEU A 77 2.33 -1.10 6.87
C LEU A 77 2.11 0.39 6.59
N LYS A 78 1.23 1.07 7.35
CA LYS A 78 1.03 2.51 7.23
C LYS A 78 2.28 3.31 7.58
N LYS A 79 2.90 2.97 8.72
CA LYS A 79 4.08 3.67 9.25
C LYS A 79 5.22 3.70 8.23
N TYR A 80 5.41 2.61 7.49
CA TYR A 80 6.48 2.48 6.50
C TYR A 80 6.03 2.71 5.06
N GLN A 81 4.84 3.28 4.88
CA GLN A 81 4.30 3.66 3.57
C GLN A 81 4.17 2.49 2.57
N LEU A 82 3.77 1.32 3.07
CA LEU A 82 3.74 0.06 2.31
C LEU A 82 2.37 -0.25 1.67
N SER A 83 1.36 0.58 1.94
CA SER A 83 0.03 0.45 1.35
C SER A 83 0.03 0.93 -0.11
N SER A 84 -0.80 0.30 -0.94
CA SER A 84 -1.04 0.76 -2.32
C SER A 84 -1.95 1.99 -2.41
N HIS A 85 -2.71 2.29 -1.35
CA HIS A 85 -3.53 3.49 -1.26
C HIS A 85 -2.64 4.70 -0.93
N ILE A 86 -2.26 5.45 -1.97
CA ILE A 86 -1.32 6.59 -1.90
C ILE A 86 -2.10 7.91 -1.96
N TRP A 87 -1.78 8.82 -1.05
CA TRP A 87 -2.20 10.22 -1.09
C TRP A 87 -0.98 11.09 -1.33
N VAL A 88 -1.09 12.07 -2.25
CA VAL A 88 -0.05 13.06 -2.51
C VAL A 88 -0.63 14.44 -2.26
N PHE A 89 -0.03 15.18 -1.33
CA PHE A 89 -0.31 16.59 -1.09
C PHE A 89 0.89 17.39 -1.59
N ALA A 90 0.64 18.43 -2.37
CA ALA A 90 1.70 19.26 -2.92
C ALA A 90 1.18 20.66 -3.22
N LYS A 91 2.09 21.63 -3.22
CA LYS A 91 1.80 23.03 -3.52
C LYS A 91 2.41 23.40 -4.86
N LYS A 92 1.60 24.04 -5.70
CA LYS A 92 2.06 24.61 -6.97
C LYS A 92 2.58 26.02 -6.78
#